data_AF-A0ABD3Z3J2-F1
#
_entry.id   AF-A0ABD3Z3J2-F1
#
_cell.length_a   1.000
_cell.length_b   1.000
_cell.length_c   1.000
_cell.angle_alpha   90.00
_cell.angle_beta   90.00
_cell.angle_gamma   90.00
#
_symmetry.space_group_name_H-M   'P 1'
#
loop_
_entity.id
_entity.type
_entity.pdbx_description
1 polymer ?
#
loop_
_entity_poly.entity_id
_entity_poly.type
_entity_poly.pdbx_seq_one_letter_code
_entity_poly.pdbx_strand_id
1 'polypeptide(L)'
;MNQAPETTPNSGEPSQACRQRLADTAVNREATAAERLRARVDLLCSYISDELIPPDEQPTFRERVSALVDGTDHIMHADRKLRQLEDQIYIPMREDAAARFDSLHKEKPDMTAGQLVKALVGPEIEEYRSLHPEAGQQTLLVALMRSSPCAEIIIQMARSMNDEDQVIAFSWRPQEWPLMGL
;
A
#
# COMPACT_ATOMS: atom_id res chain seq x y z
N MET A 1 40.75 10.96 -18.49
CA MET A 1 39.35 10.58 -18.81
C MET A 1 38.79 9.95 -17.55
N ASN A 2 38.02 10.72 -16.78
CA ASN A 2 37.40 10.23 -15.54
C ASN A 2 36.11 9.52 -15.92
N GLN A 3 36.08 8.20 -15.79
CA GLN A 3 34.83 7.44 -15.84
C GLN A 3 34.06 7.74 -14.56
N ALA A 4 32.86 8.28 -14.71
CA ALA A 4 31.90 8.40 -13.62
C ALA A 4 31.48 7.00 -13.15
N PRO A 5 31.23 6.79 -11.85
CA PRO A 5 30.68 5.52 -11.39
C PRO A 5 29.25 5.39 -11.89
N GLU A 6 29.00 4.36 -12.70
CA GLU A 6 27.66 3.89 -13.04
C GLU A 6 26.94 3.52 -11.74
N THR A 7 26.00 4.36 -11.35
CA THR A 7 25.00 4.00 -10.34
C THR A 7 24.04 3.03 -11.02
N THR A 8 24.31 1.74 -10.85
CA THR A 8 23.31 0.71 -11.07
C THR A 8 22.22 0.91 -10.02
N PRO A 9 20.95 1.18 -10.40
CA PRO A 9 19.86 1.13 -9.44
C PRO A 9 19.55 -0.34 -9.22
N ASN A 10 20.33 -0.98 -8.35
CA ASN A 10 19.99 -2.30 -7.85
C ASN A 10 18.97 -2.10 -6.72
N SER A 11 17.68 -2.24 -7.05
CA SER A 11 16.67 -2.72 -6.12
C SER A 11 15.52 -3.27 -6.96
N GLY A 12 15.37 -4.59 -6.99
CA GLY A 12 14.24 -5.27 -7.63
C GLY A 12 12.92 -5.05 -6.89
N GLU A 13 12.79 -3.96 -6.14
CA GLU A 13 11.60 -3.63 -5.38
C GLU A 13 10.53 -3.05 -6.30
N PRO A 14 9.27 -3.50 -6.19
CA PRO A 14 8.20 -2.99 -7.03
C PRO A 14 8.00 -1.49 -6.84
N SER A 15 7.96 -0.74 -7.94
CA SER A 15 7.78 0.71 -7.93
C SER A 15 6.38 1.11 -7.41
N GLN A 16 6.21 2.36 -6.96
CA GLN A 16 4.90 2.86 -6.51
C GLN A 16 3.86 2.76 -7.63
N ALA A 17 4.28 2.97 -8.88
CA ALA A 17 3.44 2.77 -10.06
C ALA A 17 2.88 1.34 -10.19
N CYS A 18 3.72 0.34 -9.89
CA CYS A 18 3.30 -1.06 -9.88
C CYS A 18 2.23 -1.29 -8.82
N ARG A 19 2.48 -0.80 -7.60
CA ARG A 19 1.55 -0.89 -6.46
C ARG A 19 0.23 -0.20 -6.76
N GLN A 20 0.26 0.95 -7.42
CA GLN A 20 -0.94 1.68 -7.83
C GLN A 20 -1.78 0.85 -8.81
N ARG A 21 -1.18 0.28 -9.85
CA ARG A 21 -1.90 -0.56 -10.82
C ARG A 21 -2.54 -1.79 -10.16
N LEU A 22 -1.84 -2.41 -9.21
CA LEU A 22 -2.36 -3.54 -8.46
C LEU A 22 -3.53 -3.11 -7.56
N ALA A 23 -3.40 -1.97 -6.88
CA ALA A 23 -4.47 -1.40 -6.05
C ALA A 23 -5.71 -1.04 -6.89
N ASP A 24 -5.54 -0.46 -8.07
CA ASP A 24 -6.64 -0.11 -8.97
C ASP A 24 -7.33 -1.37 -9.52
N THR A 25 -6.56 -2.40 -9.87
CA THR A 25 -7.10 -3.69 -10.31
C THR A 25 -7.88 -4.37 -9.20
N ALA A 26 -7.38 -4.34 -7.95
CA ALA A 26 -8.04 -4.95 -6.79
C ALA A 26 -9.44 -4.38 -6.49
N VAL A 27 -9.74 -3.15 -6.94
CA VAL A 27 -11.04 -2.49 -6.74
C VAL A 27 -11.87 -2.35 -8.01
N ASN A 28 -11.33 -2.74 -9.16
CA ASN A 28 -12.02 -2.60 -10.43
C ASN A 28 -13.22 -3.55 -10.49
N ARG A 29 -14.44 -2.99 -10.52
CA ARG A 29 -15.68 -3.78 -10.58
C ARG A 29 -15.87 -4.53 -11.89
N GLU A 30 -15.17 -4.12 -12.94
CA GLU A 30 -15.17 -4.82 -14.24
C GLU A 30 -14.24 -6.03 -14.24
N ALA A 31 -13.29 -6.11 -13.29
CA ALA A 31 -12.44 -7.28 -13.10
C ALA A 31 -13.19 -8.38 -12.34
N THR A 32 -12.89 -9.63 -12.70
CA THR A 32 -13.41 -10.81 -12.01
C THR A 32 -12.97 -10.84 -10.55
N ALA A 33 -13.73 -11.55 -9.70
CA ALA A 33 -13.34 -11.71 -8.29
C ALA A 33 -11.94 -12.33 -8.14
N ALA A 34 -11.58 -13.27 -9.02
CA ALA A 34 -10.26 -13.89 -9.04
C ALA A 34 -9.15 -12.90 -9.43
N GLU A 35 -9.37 -12.04 -10.43
CA GLU A 35 -8.40 -11.00 -10.82
C GLU A 35 -8.19 -9.97 -9.72
N ARG A 36 -9.29 -9.54 -9.06
CA ARG A 36 -9.19 -8.63 -7.92
C ARG A 36 -8.43 -9.24 -6.75
N LEU A 37 -8.67 -10.52 -6.46
CA LEU A 37 -7.98 -11.25 -5.40
C LEU A 37 -6.47 -11.39 -5.72
N ARG A 38 -6.14 -11.78 -6.95
CA ARG A 38 -4.75 -11.86 -7.44
C ARG A 38 -4.03 -10.53 -7.30
N ALA A 39 -4.62 -9.45 -7.82
CA ALA A 39 -4.01 -8.13 -7.74
C ALA A 39 -3.79 -7.67 -6.29
N ARG A 40 -4.68 -8.07 -5.37
CA ARG A 40 -4.54 -7.75 -3.94
C ARG A 40 -3.42 -8.55 -3.27
N VAL A 41 -3.28 -9.83 -3.62
CA VAL A 41 -2.17 -10.66 -3.15
C VAL A 41 -0.84 -10.15 -3.70
N ASP A 42 -0.78 -9.83 -4.99
CA ASP A 42 0.41 -9.25 -5.63
C ASP A 42 0.79 -7.91 -5.02
N LEU A 43 -0.20 -7.06 -4.68
CA LEU A 43 0.03 -5.80 -3.98
C LEU A 43 0.69 -6.06 -2.62
N LEU A 44 0.22 -7.04 -1.85
CA LEU A 44 0.82 -7.38 -0.56
C LEU A 44 2.25 -7.88 -0.72
N CYS A 45 2.48 -8.81 -1.64
CA CYS A 45 3.81 -9.32 -1.94
C CYS A 45 4.76 -8.20 -2.38
N SER A 46 4.24 -7.13 -2.98
CA SER A 46 5.06 -6.01 -3.42
C SER A 46 5.74 -5.20 -2.30
N TYR A 47 5.28 -5.34 -1.05
CA TYR A 47 5.90 -4.71 0.12
C TYR A 47 6.85 -5.62 0.87
N ILE A 48 6.90 -6.89 0.49
CA ILE A 48 7.76 -7.86 1.15
C ILE A 48 9.05 -7.94 0.37
N SER A 49 10.10 -7.33 0.90
CA SER A 49 11.44 -7.58 0.39
C SER A 49 11.80 -9.04 0.72
N ASP A 50 12.37 -9.77 -0.24
CA ASP A 50 12.78 -11.16 -0.03
C ASP A 50 13.74 -11.29 1.18
N GLU A 51 14.44 -10.22 1.53
CA GLU A 51 15.34 -10.12 2.69
C GLU A 51 14.62 -10.15 4.06
N LEU A 52 13.32 -9.84 4.09
CA LEU A 52 12.51 -9.80 5.33
C LEU A 52 11.84 -11.14 5.64
N ILE A 53 11.80 -12.07 4.69
CA ILE A 53 11.32 -13.43 4.92
C ILE A 53 12.55 -14.33 5.15
N PRO A 54 12.62 -15.07 6.27
CA PRO A 54 13.65 -16.08 6.47
C PRO A 54 13.75 -16.99 5.23
N PRO A 55 14.96 -17.26 4.68
CA PRO A 55 15.11 -17.99 3.42
C PRO A 55 14.44 -19.38 3.41
N ASP A 56 14.31 -19.99 4.58
CA ASP A 56 13.62 -21.25 4.85
C ASP A 56 12.08 -21.13 4.83
N GLU A 57 11.53 -19.96 5.09
CA GLU A 57 10.09 -19.68 5.07
C GLU A 57 9.59 -19.13 3.73
N GLN A 58 10.49 -18.55 2.91
CA GLN A 58 10.17 -18.02 1.57
C GLN A 58 9.39 -18.97 0.65
N PRO A 59 9.77 -20.24 0.47
CA PRO A 59 9.02 -21.16 -0.39
C PRO A 59 7.62 -21.43 0.15
N THR A 60 7.49 -21.64 1.47
CA THR A 60 6.19 -21.83 2.13
C THR A 60 5.31 -20.60 2.02
N PHE A 61 5.90 -19.40 2.14
CA PHE A 61 5.22 -18.13 1.96
C PHE A 61 4.68 -17.97 0.53
N ARG A 62 5.53 -18.23 -0.47
CA ARG A 62 5.16 -18.17 -1.89
C ARG A 62 4.13 -19.23 -2.28
N GLU A 63 4.23 -20.44 -1.74
CA GLU A 63 3.22 -21.49 -1.92
C GLU A 63 1.88 -21.12 -1.29
N ARG A 64 1.87 -20.53 -0.09
CA ARG A 64 0.63 -20.03 0.55
C ARG A 64 -0.02 -18.92 -0.26
N VAL A 65 0.79 -18.03 -0.84
CA VAL A 65 0.37 -16.97 -1.76
C VAL A 65 -0.23 -17.56 -3.05
N SER A 66 0.43 -18.54 -3.68
CA SER A 66 -0.09 -19.23 -4.86
C SER A 66 -1.39 -19.99 -4.56
N ALA A 67 -1.47 -20.68 -3.43
CA ALA A 67 -2.66 -21.41 -3.02
C ALA A 67 -3.87 -20.49 -2.73
N LEU A 68 -3.65 -19.25 -2.33
CA LEU A 68 -4.71 -18.23 -2.21
C LEU A 68 -5.25 -17.80 -3.58
N VAL A 69 -4.39 -17.77 -4.58
CA VAL A 69 -4.70 -17.40 -5.96
C VAL A 69 -5.43 -18.53 -6.71
N ASP A 70 -5.06 -19.79 -6.41
CA ASP A 70 -5.60 -20.97 -7.08
C ASP A 70 -6.84 -21.55 -6.37
N GLY A 71 -7.00 -21.27 -5.07
CA GLY A 71 -8.10 -21.77 -4.22
C GLY A 71 -9.42 -21.00 -4.33
N THR A 72 -9.75 -20.46 -5.51
CA THR A 72 -10.93 -19.60 -5.74
C THR A 72 -12.29 -20.28 -5.49
N ASP A 73 -12.32 -21.59 -5.23
CA ASP A 73 -13.54 -22.35 -4.89
C ASP A 73 -14.02 -22.10 -3.44
N HIS A 74 -13.18 -21.51 -2.57
CA HIS A 74 -13.51 -21.18 -1.18
C HIS A 74 -13.15 -19.74 -0.82
N ILE A 75 -13.72 -18.82 -1.58
CA ILE A 75 -13.54 -17.36 -1.48
C ILE A 75 -13.56 -16.83 -0.02
N MET A 76 -14.48 -17.31 0.83
CA MET A 76 -14.53 -16.89 2.24
C MET A 76 -13.28 -17.28 3.06
N HIS A 77 -12.66 -18.43 2.77
CA HIS A 77 -11.42 -18.84 3.42
C HIS A 77 -10.20 -18.09 2.86
N ALA A 78 -10.24 -17.72 1.58
CA ALA A 78 -9.23 -16.86 0.97
C ALA A 78 -9.26 -15.46 1.61
N ASP A 79 -10.44 -14.86 1.80
CA ASP A 79 -10.59 -13.54 2.43
C ASP A 79 -10.03 -13.47 3.86
N ARG A 80 -10.29 -14.48 4.69
CA ARG A 80 -9.78 -14.51 6.07
C ARG A 80 -8.26 -14.61 6.11
N LYS A 81 -7.69 -15.48 5.28
CA LYS A 81 -6.24 -15.66 5.19
C LYS A 81 -5.56 -14.43 4.58
N LEU A 82 -6.18 -13.80 3.60
CA LEU A 82 -5.73 -12.55 3.02
C LEU A 82 -5.69 -11.45 4.08
N ARG A 83 -6.75 -11.29 4.88
CA ARG A 83 -6.76 -10.33 5.98
C ARG A 83 -5.64 -10.58 7.00
N GLN A 84 -5.39 -11.83 7.37
CA GLN A 84 -4.27 -12.16 8.25
C GLN A 84 -2.92 -11.75 7.65
N LEU A 85 -2.75 -11.95 6.35
CA LEU A 85 -1.56 -11.54 5.62
C LEU A 85 -1.42 -10.01 5.56
N GLU A 86 -2.52 -9.30 5.34
CA GLU A 86 -2.58 -7.84 5.40
C GLU A 86 -2.17 -7.32 6.77
N ASP A 87 -2.70 -7.89 7.84
CA ASP A 87 -2.38 -7.46 9.19
C ASP A 87 -0.89 -7.68 9.49
N GLN A 88 -0.31 -8.81 9.04
CA GLN A 88 1.11 -9.10 9.23
C GLN A 88 2.04 -8.14 8.49
N ILE A 89 1.64 -7.63 7.32
CA ILE A 89 2.48 -6.77 6.49
C ILE A 89 2.21 -5.30 6.79
N TYR A 90 0.94 -4.87 6.76
CA TYR A 90 0.58 -3.47 6.84
C TYR A 90 0.67 -2.90 8.25
N ILE A 91 0.40 -3.68 9.31
CA ILE A 91 0.46 -3.13 10.68
C ILE A 91 1.87 -2.65 11.03
N PRO A 92 2.94 -3.47 10.89
CA PRO A 92 4.29 -3.01 11.22
C PRO A 92 4.73 -1.80 10.37
N MET A 93 4.37 -1.79 9.08
CA MET A 93 4.68 -0.65 8.20
C MET A 93 3.97 0.64 8.64
N ARG A 94 2.70 0.54 9.05
CA ARG A 94 1.94 1.68 9.56
C ARG A 94 2.50 2.17 10.89
N GLU A 95 2.88 1.26 11.78
CA GLU A 95 3.49 1.60 13.07
C GLU A 95 4.82 2.34 12.90
N ASP A 96 5.70 1.86 12.01
CA ASP A 96 6.96 2.54 11.69
C ASP A 96 6.71 3.92 11.07
N ALA A 97 5.80 4.02 10.10
CA ALA A 97 5.45 5.28 9.47
C ALA A 97 4.85 6.30 10.46
N ALA A 98 4.00 5.83 11.39
CA ALA A 98 3.44 6.67 12.45
C ALA A 98 4.54 7.14 13.42
N ALA A 99 5.45 6.25 13.82
CA ALA A 99 6.58 6.62 14.68
C ALA A 99 7.49 7.68 14.01
N ARG A 100 7.73 7.55 12.70
CA ARG A 100 8.47 8.54 11.91
C ARG A 100 7.73 9.88 11.82
N PHE A 101 6.41 9.85 11.66
CA PHE A 101 5.58 11.06 11.69
C PHE A 101 5.71 11.78 13.03
N ASP A 102 5.53 11.07 14.13
CA ASP A 102 5.62 11.63 15.48
C ASP A 102 7.01 12.18 15.78
N SER A 103 8.07 11.47 15.38
CA SER A 103 9.45 11.94 15.55
C SER A 103 9.67 13.26 14.81
N LEU A 104 9.28 13.32 13.53
CA LEU A 104 9.48 14.50 12.72
C LEU A 104 8.65 15.69 13.22
N HIS A 105 7.42 15.46 13.66
CA HIS A 105 6.57 16.50 14.23
C HIS A 105 7.14 17.05 15.55
N LYS A 106 7.70 16.19 16.41
CA LYS A 106 8.39 16.61 17.64
C LYS A 106 9.67 17.41 17.36
N GLU A 107 10.44 16.99 16.36
CA GLU A 107 11.67 17.68 15.95
C GLU A 107 11.38 19.04 15.30
N LYS A 108 10.25 19.16 14.59
CA LYS A 108 9.86 20.35 13.83
C LYS A 108 8.39 20.70 14.06
N PRO A 109 8.06 21.25 15.25
CA PRO A 109 6.67 21.55 15.61
C PRO A 109 6.01 22.61 14.71
N ASP A 110 6.82 23.45 14.05
CA ASP A 110 6.33 24.51 13.15
C ASP A 110 5.90 23.99 11.76
N MET A 111 6.17 22.72 11.45
CA MET A 111 5.78 22.15 10.16
C MET A 111 4.25 21.98 10.08
N THR A 112 3.67 22.40 8.97
CA THR A 112 2.26 22.12 8.68
C THR A 112 2.04 20.66 8.31
N ALA A 113 0.82 20.17 8.46
CA ALA A 113 0.41 18.83 8.03
C ALA A 113 0.84 18.52 6.58
N GLY A 114 0.66 19.47 5.65
CA GLY A 114 1.08 19.30 4.26
C GLY A 114 2.60 19.20 4.07
N GLN A 115 3.39 19.89 4.90
CA GLN A 115 4.85 19.78 4.89
C GLN A 115 5.32 18.44 5.46
N LEU A 116 4.66 17.93 6.50
CA LEU A 116 4.95 16.60 7.08
C LEU A 116 4.66 15.49 6.07
N VAL A 117 3.51 15.54 5.39
CA VAL A 117 3.17 14.62 4.30
C VAL A 117 4.23 14.69 3.20
N LYS A 118 4.55 15.89 2.71
CA LYS A 118 5.57 16.04 1.66
C LYS A 118 6.94 15.51 2.09
N ALA A 119 7.32 15.66 3.36
CA ALA A 119 8.60 15.17 3.86
C ALA A 119 8.67 13.63 3.93
N LEU A 120 7.56 12.97 4.30
CA LEU A 120 7.56 11.53 4.56
C LEU A 120 7.12 10.69 3.36
N VAL A 121 6.24 11.22 2.50
CA VAL A 121 5.73 10.53 1.30
C VAL A 121 6.04 11.29 0.00
N GLY A 122 6.95 12.27 0.06
CA GLY A 122 7.39 13.06 -1.10
C GLY A 122 7.81 12.21 -2.30
N PRO A 123 8.65 11.17 -2.13
CA PRO A 123 9.06 10.31 -3.25
C PRO A 123 7.88 9.63 -3.95
N GLU A 124 6.91 9.07 -3.20
CA GLU A 124 5.72 8.44 -3.76
C GLU A 124 4.81 9.46 -4.49
N ILE A 125 4.72 10.68 -3.94
CA ILE A 125 3.99 11.80 -4.57
C ILE A 125 4.63 12.18 -5.91
N GLU A 126 5.96 12.30 -5.94
CA GLU A 126 6.71 12.70 -7.14
C GLU A 126 6.63 11.62 -8.22
N GLU A 127 6.77 10.35 -7.84
CA GLU A 127 6.60 9.22 -8.76
C GLU A 127 5.19 9.21 -9.36
N TYR A 128 4.14 9.31 -8.54
CA TYR A 128 2.77 9.33 -9.03
C TYR A 128 2.50 10.52 -9.96
N ARG A 129 2.94 11.73 -9.60
CA ARG A 129 2.77 12.92 -10.43
C ARG A 129 3.51 12.84 -11.76
N SER A 130 4.66 12.16 -11.80
CA SER A 130 5.41 11.95 -13.04
C SER A 130 4.64 11.09 -14.05
N LEU A 131 3.83 10.15 -13.56
CA LEU A 131 3.03 9.24 -14.37
C LEU A 131 1.63 9.78 -14.67
N HIS A 132 1.10 10.62 -13.78
CA HIS A 132 -0.24 11.20 -13.87
C HIS A 132 -0.18 12.72 -13.68
N PRO A 133 0.42 13.48 -14.62
CA PRO A 133 0.60 14.93 -14.49
C PRO A 133 -0.74 15.69 -14.42
N GLU A 134 -1.80 15.12 -14.99
CA GLU A 134 -3.16 15.67 -14.99
C GLU A 134 -3.95 15.39 -13.70
N ALA A 135 -3.42 14.55 -12.80
CA ALA A 135 -4.13 14.17 -11.60
C ALA A 135 -4.16 15.31 -10.57
N GLY A 136 -5.37 15.70 -10.16
CA GLY A 136 -5.56 16.66 -9.07
C GLY A 136 -5.06 16.13 -7.72
N GLN A 137 -4.84 17.04 -6.77
CA GLN A 137 -4.32 16.72 -5.43
C GLN A 137 -5.16 15.68 -4.69
N GLN A 138 -6.48 15.73 -4.82
CA GLN A 138 -7.37 14.75 -4.17
C GLN A 138 -7.21 13.35 -4.77
N THR A 139 -7.10 13.26 -6.10
CA THR A 139 -6.90 11.98 -6.80
C THR A 139 -5.58 11.34 -6.39
N LEU A 140 -4.50 12.13 -6.34
CA LEU A 140 -3.19 11.73 -5.83
C LEU A 140 -3.30 11.13 -4.42
N LEU A 141 -3.89 11.87 -3.47
CA LEU A 141 -3.97 11.41 -2.08
C LEU A 141 -4.77 10.11 -1.96
N VAL A 142 -5.91 10.01 -2.66
CA VAL A 142 -6.74 8.80 -2.66
C VAL A 142 -5.99 7.60 -3.27
N ALA A 143 -5.23 7.83 -4.35
CA ALA A 143 -4.42 6.81 -4.98
C ALA A 143 -3.35 6.28 -4.00
N LEU A 144 -2.57 7.19 -3.39
CA LEU A 144 -1.54 6.82 -2.41
C LEU A 144 -2.10 6.11 -1.18
N MET A 145 -3.23 6.56 -0.62
CA MET A 145 -3.87 5.88 0.51
C MET A 145 -4.32 4.45 0.18
N ARG A 146 -4.52 4.13 -1.10
CA ARG A 146 -4.90 2.78 -1.55
C ARG A 146 -3.70 1.88 -1.85
N SER A 147 -2.61 2.48 -2.30
CA SER A 147 -1.42 1.80 -2.82
C SER A 147 -0.18 1.95 -1.95
N SER A 148 -0.32 2.48 -0.72
CA SER A 148 0.77 2.55 0.24
C SER A 148 0.22 2.59 1.67
N PRO A 149 0.47 1.55 2.50
CA PRO A 149 0.05 1.55 3.91
C PRO A 149 0.76 2.67 4.70
N CYS A 150 2.00 3.01 4.34
CA CYS A 150 2.73 4.14 4.92
C CYS A 150 2.07 5.47 4.57
N ALA A 151 1.76 5.71 3.29
CA ALA A 151 1.10 6.95 2.90
C ALA A 151 -0.30 7.07 3.48
N GLU A 152 -1.03 5.96 3.58
CA GLU A 152 -2.33 5.91 4.24
C GLU A 152 -2.28 6.48 5.66
N ILE A 153 -1.44 5.94 6.53
CA ILE A 153 -1.40 6.38 7.94
C ILE A 153 -0.85 7.81 8.08
N ILE A 154 0.16 8.18 7.29
CA ILE A 154 0.73 9.54 7.31
C ILE A 154 -0.30 10.58 6.89
N ILE A 155 -1.08 10.30 5.83
CA ILE A 155 -2.14 11.21 5.38
C ILE A 155 -3.27 11.29 6.42
N GLN A 156 -3.62 10.17 7.08
CA GLN A 156 -4.63 10.17 8.14
C GLN A 156 -4.18 11.00 9.36
N MET A 157 -2.94 10.83 9.83
CA MET A 157 -2.39 11.61 10.95
C MET A 157 -2.32 13.10 10.62
N ALA A 158 -1.89 13.45 9.41
CA ALA A 158 -1.85 14.83 8.94
C ALA A 158 -3.25 15.49 8.88
N ARG A 159 -4.29 14.73 8.53
CA ARG A 159 -5.68 15.23 8.55
C ARG A 159 -6.19 15.44 9.97
N SER A 160 -5.91 14.50 10.88
CA SER A 160 -6.27 14.64 12.30
C SER A 160 -5.61 15.87 12.92
N MET A 161 -4.36 16.18 12.56
CA MET A 161 -3.67 17.41 12.97
C MET A 161 -4.38 18.70 12.51
N ASN A 162 -5.12 18.66 11.41
CA ASN A 162 -5.88 19.80 10.87
C ASN A 162 -7.34 19.88 11.36
N ASP A 163 -7.76 19.04 12.30
CA ASP A 163 -9.18 18.83 12.68
C ASP A 163 -10.08 18.45 11.47
N GLU A 164 -9.50 17.81 10.45
CA GLU A 164 -10.23 17.28 9.29
C GLU A 164 -10.82 15.89 9.60
N ASP A 165 -11.59 15.77 10.68
CA ASP A 165 -12.09 14.51 11.25
C ASP A 165 -13.29 13.88 10.48
N GLN A 166 -13.50 14.25 9.22
CA GLN A 166 -14.60 13.71 8.40
C GLN A 166 -14.14 13.15 7.06
N VAL A 167 -13.30 12.12 7.07
CA VAL A 167 -13.34 11.11 6.00
C VAL A 167 -13.07 9.74 6.61
N ILE A 168 -14.06 8.85 6.47
CA ILE A 168 -14.06 7.42 6.75
C ILE A 168 -12.64 6.86 6.64
N ALA A 169 -12.06 6.46 7.78
CA ALA A 169 -10.89 5.58 7.79
C ALA A 169 -11.16 4.49 6.77
N PHE A 170 -10.28 4.36 5.78
CA PHE A 170 -10.44 3.36 4.75
C PHE A 170 -10.15 2.00 5.38
N SER A 171 -11.10 1.50 6.16
CA SER A 171 -11.16 0.09 6.43
C SER A 171 -11.41 -0.54 5.07
N TRP A 172 -10.44 -1.27 4.55
CA TRP A 172 -10.64 -2.28 3.52
C TRP A 172 -11.54 -3.40 4.10
N ARG A 173 -12.75 -3.03 4.54
CA ARG A 173 -13.86 -3.97 4.54
C ARG A 173 -14.08 -4.28 3.06
N PRO A 174 -14.12 -5.55 2.66
CA PRO A 174 -14.76 -5.89 1.40
C PRO A 174 -16.08 -5.14 1.42
N GLN A 175 -16.33 -4.33 0.40
CA GLN A 175 -17.65 -3.80 0.14
C GLN A 175 -18.60 -4.98 0.34
N GLU A 176 -19.46 -4.93 1.37
CA GLU A 176 -20.30 -6.05 1.77
C GLU A 176 -20.82 -6.66 0.48
N TRP A 177 -20.40 -7.90 0.20
CA TRP A 177 -20.99 -8.60 -0.93
C TRP A 177 -22.48 -8.48 -0.69
N PRO A 178 -23.27 -7.98 -1.66
CA PRO A 178 -24.68 -8.15 -1.55
C PRO A 178 -24.87 -9.66 -1.44
N LEU A 179 -25.15 -10.13 -0.22
CA LEU A 179 -25.78 -11.42 0.05
C LEU A 179 -27.19 -11.31 -0.53
N MET A 180 -27.29 -11.10 -1.84
CA MET A 180 -28.54 -11.19 -2.57
C MET A 180 -28.71 -12.66 -2.93
N GLY A 181 -29.43 -13.34 -2.05
CA GLY A 181 -30.25 -14.50 -2.38
C GLY A 181 -29.55 -15.85 -2.28
N LEU A 182 -30.03 -16.63 -1.32
CA LEU A 182 -30.52 -18.02 -1.49
C LEU A 182 -30.05 -18.78 -2.74
#